data_AF-L8JNQ9-F1
#
_entry.id   AF-L8JNQ9-F1
#
_cell.length_a   1.000
_cell.length_b   1.000
_cell.length_c   1.000
_cell.angle_alpha   90.00
_cell.angle_beta   90.00
_cell.angle_gamma   90.00
#
_symmetry.space_group_name_H-M   'P 1'
#
loop_
_entity.id
_entity.type
_entity.pdbx_description
1 polymer ?
#
loop_
_entity_poly.entity_id
_entity_poly.type
_entity_poly.pdbx_seq_one_letter_code
_entity_poly.pdbx_strand_id
1 'polypeptide(L)'
;MRKVVLVLLGLGVVCGEAMALMAAATFKTADGQKIQVTIDKKVVNSVPKQFVKVEGKGGVHQVKIKVFNGPELFVASEQLSIRAGYRSEFTVFINDSKTLEVRQTRATKIYHYQYKNPDKFYNRRNYALLKERKPLKKHTPHDDFDMLMPGKVGVRERELLA
;
A
#
# COMPACT_ATOMS: atom_id res chain seq x y z
N MET A 1 28.37 37.68 -0.13
CA MET A 1 27.67 36.70 0.74
C MET A 1 26.14 36.86 0.78
N ARG A 2 25.56 38.06 0.95
CA ARG A 2 24.09 38.27 0.99
C ARG A 2 23.31 37.73 -0.22
N LYS A 3 23.86 37.83 -1.44
CA LYS A 3 23.23 37.33 -2.67
C LYS A 3 23.14 35.79 -2.72
N VAL A 4 24.11 35.09 -2.15
CA VAL A 4 24.14 33.60 -2.12
C VAL A 4 23.11 33.05 -1.13
N VAL A 5 22.93 33.73 0.01
CA VAL A 5 21.91 33.37 1.00
C VAL A 5 20.49 33.54 0.45
N LEU A 6 20.24 34.61 -0.31
CA LEU A 6 18.95 34.82 -0.99
C LEU A 6 18.65 33.75 -2.05
N VAL A 7 19.67 33.31 -2.80
CA VAL A 7 19.52 32.24 -3.79
C VAL A 7 19.22 30.90 -3.12
N LEU A 8 19.89 30.58 -1.99
CA LEU A 8 19.63 29.36 -1.22
C LEU A 8 18.23 29.36 -0.57
N LEU A 9 17.79 30.50 -0.03
CA LEU A 9 16.42 30.65 0.49
C LEU A 9 15.36 30.51 -0.62
N GLY A 10 15.59 31.11 -1.79
CA GLY A 10 14.70 30.97 -2.95
C GLY A 10 14.57 29.52 -3.42
N LEU A 11 15.69 28.79 -3.53
CA LEU A 11 15.71 27.37 -3.85
C LEU A 11 14.98 26.51 -2.81
N GLY A 12 15.11 26.86 -1.52
CA GLY A 12 14.41 26.16 -0.44
C GLY A 12 12.89 26.28 -0.52
N VAL A 13 12.36 27.46 -0.85
CA VAL A 13 10.92 27.71 -0.98
C VAL A 13 10.34 26.96 -2.19
N VAL A 14 11.02 27.00 -3.34
CA VAL A 14 10.56 26.32 -4.57
C VAL A 14 10.53 24.79 -4.41
N CYS A 15 11.49 24.21 -3.68
CA CYS A 15 11.50 22.77 -3.40
C CYS A 15 10.37 22.33 -2.44
N GLY A 16 9.93 23.21 -1.53
CA GLY A 16 8.84 22.92 -0.60
C GLY A 16 7.47 22.78 -1.28
N GLU A 17 7.19 23.63 -2.28
CA GLU A 17 5.93 23.59 -3.03
C GLU A 17 5.78 22.34 -3.90
N ALA A 18 6.88 21.80 -4.42
CA ALA A 18 6.87 20.59 -5.25
C ALA A 18 6.36 19.35 -4.48
N MET A 19 6.59 19.28 -3.17
CA MET A 19 6.10 18.17 -2.33
C MET A 19 4.66 18.37 -1.84
N ALA A 20 4.14 19.60 -1.82
CA ALA A 20 2.77 19.90 -1.38
C ALA A 20 1.69 19.49 -2.41
N LEU A 21 2.09 19.24 -3.66
CA LEU A 21 1.18 18.89 -4.76
C LEU A 21 1.15 17.40 -5.09
N MET A 22 1.90 16.56 -4.37
CA MET A 22 1.96 15.13 -4.66
C MET A 22 0.61 14.47 -4.40
N ALA A 23 0.11 13.74 -5.41
CA ALA A 23 -1.07 12.92 -5.32
C ALA A 23 -0.77 11.52 -5.86
N ALA A 24 -1.53 10.54 -5.40
CA ALA A 24 -1.46 9.19 -5.93
C ALA A 24 -2.86 8.72 -6.32
N ALA A 25 -2.96 7.96 -7.40
CA ALA A 25 -4.17 7.30 -7.84
C ALA A 25 -3.89 5.80 -8.05
N THR A 26 -4.83 4.97 -7.63
CA THR A 26 -4.80 3.53 -7.91
C THR A 26 -6.07 3.15 -8.65
N PHE A 27 -5.92 2.50 -9.79
CA PHE A 27 -7.02 2.00 -10.60
C PHE A 27 -7.03 0.47 -10.54
N LYS A 28 -8.22 -0.10 -10.36
CA LYS A 28 -8.46 -1.56 -10.37
C LYS A 28 -9.84 -1.85 -10.94
N THR A 29 -10.04 -3.03 -11.50
CA THR A 29 -11.38 -3.55 -11.85
C THR A 29 -11.98 -4.33 -10.70
N ALA A 30 -13.30 -4.31 -10.55
CA ALA A 30 -14.00 -5.17 -9.60
C ALA A 30 -13.72 -6.67 -9.86
N ASP A 31 -13.72 -7.08 -11.13
CA ASP A 31 -13.66 -8.49 -11.54
C ASP A 31 -12.24 -8.99 -11.83
N GLY A 32 -11.21 -8.24 -11.44
CA GLY A 32 -9.80 -8.63 -11.66
C GLY A 32 -9.35 -8.69 -13.13
N GLN A 33 -10.06 -8.03 -14.04
CA GLN A 33 -9.67 -7.90 -15.44
C GLN A 33 -8.44 -6.98 -15.61
N LYS A 34 -7.75 -7.10 -16.75
CA LYS A 34 -6.57 -6.27 -17.03
C LYS A 34 -7.01 -4.91 -17.57
N ILE A 35 -6.35 -3.86 -17.11
CA ILE A 35 -6.63 -2.49 -17.55
C ILE A 35 -5.40 -1.78 -18.11
N GLN A 36 -5.66 -0.87 -19.04
CA GLN A 36 -4.71 0.13 -19.51
C GLN A 36 -5.29 1.51 -19.22
N VAL A 37 -4.52 2.31 -18.50
CA VAL A 37 -4.90 3.65 -18.06
C VAL A 37 -4.10 4.68 -18.84
N THR A 38 -4.79 5.68 -19.36
CA THR A 38 -4.23 6.86 -20.01
C THR A 38 -4.68 8.08 -19.22
N ILE A 39 -3.75 8.95 -18.83
CA ILE A 39 -4.03 10.17 -18.07
C ILE A 39 -3.47 11.34 -18.88
N ASP A 40 -4.30 12.35 -19.14
CA ASP A 40 -3.92 13.55 -19.90
C ASP A 40 -3.21 13.21 -21.22
N LYS A 41 -3.79 12.26 -21.97
CA LYS A 41 -3.28 11.72 -23.25
C LYS A 41 -1.99 10.88 -23.13
N LYS A 42 -1.42 10.71 -21.94
CA LYS A 42 -0.24 9.87 -21.69
C LYS A 42 -0.64 8.48 -21.21
N VAL A 43 -0.24 7.44 -21.93
CA VAL A 43 -0.40 6.05 -21.50
C VAL A 43 0.48 5.81 -20.28
N VAL A 44 -0.13 5.46 -19.15
CA VAL A 44 0.60 5.28 -17.88
C VAL A 44 1.20 3.88 -17.79
N ASN A 45 0.48 2.87 -18.27
CA ASN A 45 0.97 1.51 -18.38
C ASN A 45 0.86 1.01 -19.82
N SER A 46 2.01 0.74 -20.45
CA SER A 46 2.07 0.17 -21.80
C SER A 46 1.48 -1.23 -21.86
N VAL A 47 1.80 -2.07 -20.86
CA VAL A 47 1.26 -3.42 -20.71
C VAL A 47 0.02 -3.39 -19.80
N PRO A 48 -1.13 -3.96 -20.21
CA PRO A 48 -2.33 -4.05 -19.37
C PRO A 48 -2.09 -4.85 -18.07
N LYS A 49 -2.55 -4.31 -16.94
CA LYS A 49 -2.36 -4.90 -15.60
C LYS A 49 -3.66 -4.83 -14.80
N GLN A 50 -3.87 -5.72 -13.84
CA GLN A 50 -5.06 -5.69 -12.96
C GLN A 50 -5.08 -4.48 -12.03
N PHE A 51 -3.90 -4.01 -11.63
CA PHE A 51 -3.72 -2.88 -10.74
C PHE A 51 -2.75 -1.89 -11.37
N VAL A 52 -3.16 -0.63 -11.47
CA VAL A 52 -2.33 0.45 -12.00
C VAL A 52 -2.23 1.54 -10.95
N LYS A 53 -1.01 1.78 -10.46
CA LYS A 53 -0.70 2.85 -9.51
C LYS A 53 -0.03 3.98 -10.27
N VAL A 54 -0.46 5.19 -10.00
CA VAL A 54 0.06 6.42 -10.60
C VAL A 54 0.37 7.39 -9.48
N GLU A 55 1.53 8.04 -9.56
CA GLU A 55 1.91 9.14 -8.67
C GLU A 55 2.21 10.36 -9.53
N GLY A 56 1.78 11.53 -9.10
CA GLY A 56 1.86 12.74 -9.90
C GLY A 56 1.38 13.98 -9.15
N LYS A 57 1.01 15.01 -9.91
CA LYS A 57 0.39 16.21 -9.36
C LYS A 57 -1.10 15.94 -9.09
N GLY A 58 -1.63 16.52 -8.01
CA GLY A 58 -3.07 16.60 -7.82
C GLY A 58 -3.72 17.59 -8.79
N GLY A 59 -5.01 17.41 -9.05
CA GLY A 59 -5.77 18.22 -10.00
C GLY A 59 -6.91 17.44 -10.64
N VAL A 60 -7.56 18.07 -11.62
CA VAL A 60 -8.53 17.40 -12.50
C VAL A 60 -7.78 16.86 -13.70
N HIS A 61 -7.96 15.57 -13.97
CA HIS A 61 -7.27 14.88 -15.05
C HIS A 61 -8.26 14.20 -15.98
N GLN A 62 -7.94 14.19 -17.28
CA GLN A 62 -8.69 13.40 -18.24
C GLN A 62 -8.17 11.97 -18.22
N VAL A 63 -9.00 11.04 -17.74
CA VAL A 63 -8.62 9.64 -17.57
C VAL A 63 -9.40 8.77 -18.55
N LYS A 64 -8.66 8.05 -19.40
CA LYS A 64 -9.21 7.03 -20.29
C LYS A 64 -8.76 5.66 -19.81
N ILE A 65 -9.73 4.79 -19.52
CA ILE A 65 -9.48 3.43 -19.05
C ILE A 65 -9.97 2.45 -20.11
N LYS A 66 -9.09 1.55 -20.52
CA LYS A 66 -9.41 0.40 -21.35
C LYS A 66 -9.41 -0.84 -20.48
N VAL A 67 -10.47 -1.63 -20.54
CA VAL A 67 -10.60 -2.90 -19.82
C VAL A 67 -10.60 -4.05 -20.83
N PHE A 68 -9.73 -5.02 -20.62
CA PHE A 68 -9.55 -6.18 -21.49
C PHE A 68 -10.22 -7.41 -20.87
N ASN A 69 -11.31 -7.85 -21.48
CA ASN A 69 -12.07 -9.04 -21.08
C ASN A 69 -12.01 -10.11 -22.19
N GLY A 70 -10.91 -10.86 -22.25
CA GLY A 70 -10.68 -11.81 -23.35
C GLY A 70 -10.61 -11.07 -24.70
N PRO A 71 -11.50 -11.39 -25.67
CA PRO A 71 -11.56 -10.68 -26.96
C PRO A 71 -12.29 -9.34 -26.88
N GLU A 72 -13.08 -9.10 -25.83
CA GLU A 72 -13.86 -7.87 -25.69
C GLU A 72 -13.01 -6.73 -25.09
N LEU A 73 -13.20 -5.53 -25.63
CA LEU A 73 -12.53 -4.30 -25.19
C LEU A 73 -13.56 -3.25 -24.80
N PHE A 74 -13.56 -2.86 -23.53
CA PHE A 74 -14.41 -1.79 -23.02
C PHE A 74 -13.59 -0.53 -22.75
N VAL A 75 -14.16 0.65 -23.01
CA VAL A 75 -13.46 1.93 -22.89
C VAL A 75 -14.32 2.94 -22.15
N ALA A 76 -13.77 3.51 -21.08
CA ALA A 76 -14.32 4.66 -20.35
C ALA A 76 -13.40 5.86 -20.53
N SER A 77 -14.00 7.05 -20.59
CA SER A 77 -13.29 8.32 -20.62
C SER A 77 -14.00 9.31 -19.71
N GLU A 78 -13.38 9.63 -18.58
CA GLU A 78 -13.97 10.48 -17.55
C GLU A 78 -12.97 11.54 -17.09
N GLN A 79 -13.48 12.66 -16.59
CA GLN A 79 -12.65 13.64 -15.87
C GLN A 79 -12.67 13.29 -14.38
N LEU A 80 -11.51 12.95 -13.82
CA LEU A 80 -11.38 12.56 -12.42
C LEU A 80 -10.59 13.61 -11.65
N SER A 81 -11.11 13.99 -10.49
CA SER A 81 -10.42 14.87 -9.55
C SER A 81 -9.54 14.03 -8.60
N ILE A 82 -8.22 14.19 -8.73
CA ILE A 82 -7.23 13.53 -7.89
C ILE A 82 -6.72 14.54 -6.88
N ARG A 83 -7.08 14.36 -5.60
CA ARG A 83 -6.78 15.33 -4.54
C ARG A 83 -5.29 15.29 -4.14
N ALA A 84 -4.65 16.47 -4.16
CA ALA A 84 -3.28 16.64 -3.65
C ALA A 84 -3.17 16.26 -2.17
N GLY A 85 -2.08 15.57 -1.81
CA GLY A 85 -1.84 15.04 -0.47
C GLY A 85 -2.62 13.77 -0.14
N TYR A 86 -3.33 13.17 -1.11
CA TYR A 86 -4.10 11.94 -0.93
C TYR A 86 -3.73 10.89 -1.97
N ARG A 87 -3.93 9.63 -1.57
CA ARG A 87 -3.99 8.46 -2.42
C ARG A 87 -5.45 8.11 -2.64
N SER A 88 -5.96 8.36 -3.84
CA SER A 88 -7.29 7.97 -4.26
C SER A 88 -7.28 6.56 -4.87
N GLU A 89 -8.25 5.73 -4.53
CA GLU A 89 -8.49 4.44 -5.16
C GLU A 89 -9.77 4.52 -5.99
N PHE A 90 -9.68 4.14 -7.25
CA PHE A 90 -10.76 4.09 -8.22
C PHE A 90 -10.99 2.63 -8.62
N THR A 91 -12.25 2.20 -8.54
CA THR A 91 -12.68 0.88 -9.00
C THR A 91 -13.51 1.05 -10.25
N VAL A 92 -13.19 0.25 -11.27
CA VAL A 92 -13.89 0.20 -12.54
C VAL A 92 -14.85 -0.98 -12.50
N PHE A 93 -16.12 -0.69 -12.76
CA PHE A 93 -17.20 -1.66 -12.83
C PHE A 93 -17.69 -1.78 -14.27
N ILE A 94 -18.01 -3.00 -14.68
CA ILE A 94 -18.74 -3.26 -15.93
C ILE A 94 -20.19 -3.42 -15.55
N ASN A 95 -21.05 -2.54 -16.04
CA ASN A 95 -22.49 -2.63 -15.81
C ASN A 95 -23.11 -3.66 -16.77
N ASP A 96 -24.33 -4.13 -16.48
CA ASP A 96 -25.05 -5.14 -17.28
C ASP A 96 -25.29 -4.66 -18.72
N SER A 97 -25.38 -3.34 -18.91
CA SER A 97 -25.44 -2.66 -20.21
C SER A 97 -24.12 -2.64 -20.98
N LYS A 98 -23.08 -3.35 -20.51
CA LYS A 98 -21.71 -3.35 -21.06
C LYS A 98 -21.04 -1.98 -21.05
N THR A 99 -21.49 -1.06 -20.21
CA THR A 99 -20.87 0.25 -20.00
C THR A 99 -19.91 0.22 -18.81
N LEU A 100 -18.79 0.94 -18.91
CA LEU A 100 -17.85 1.07 -17.79
C LEU A 100 -18.22 2.25 -16.91
N GLU A 101 -18.22 2.03 -15.60
CA GLU A 101 -18.35 3.07 -14.59
C GLU A 101 -17.10 3.12 -13.72
N VAL A 102 -16.52 4.31 -13.56
CA VAL A 102 -15.39 4.51 -12.66
C VAL A 102 -15.88 5.16 -11.37
N ARG A 103 -15.70 4.48 -10.23
CA ARG A 103 -16.10 5.01 -8.92
C ARG A 103 -14.91 5.14 -8.00
N GLN A 104 -14.80 6.29 -7.34
CA GLN A 104 -13.82 6.45 -6.26
C GLN A 104 -14.29 5.65 -5.05
N THR A 105 -13.49 4.68 -4.62
CA THR A 105 -13.83 3.79 -3.50
C THR A 105 -13.13 4.17 -2.21
N ARG A 106 -11.93 4.77 -2.29
CA ARG A 106 -11.17 5.18 -1.10
C ARG A 106 -10.36 6.45 -1.36
N ALA A 107 -10.16 7.24 -0.32
CA ALA A 107 -9.16 8.30 -0.28
C ALA A 107 -8.38 8.20 1.03
N THR A 108 -7.06 8.08 0.96
CA THR A 108 -6.19 8.00 2.14
C THR A 108 -5.15 9.10 2.09
N LYS A 109 -4.98 9.87 3.17
CA LYS A 109 -3.97 10.93 3.21
C LYS A 109 -2.56 10.33 3.07
N ILE A 110 -1.74 10.93 2.20
CA ILE A 110 -0.34 10.56 2.03
C ILE A 110 0.43 11.25 3.16
N TYR A 111 0.74 10.48 4.20
CA TYR A 111 1.63 10.94 5.25
C TYR A 111 3.08 10.72 4.83
N HIS A 112 3.92 11.73 5.03
CA HIS A 112 5.37 11.57 4.97
C HIS A 112 5.80 10.46 5.94
N TYR A 113 6.80 9.65 5.58
CA TYR A 113 7.27 8.51 6.40
C TYR A 113 7.54 8.91 7.87
N GLN A 114 8.02 10.14 8.05
CA GLN A 114 8.30 10.75 9.35
C GLN A 114 7.08 10.87 10.27
N TYR A 115 5.88 11.06 9.71
CA TYR A 115 4.64 11.10 10.51
C TYR A 115 4.07 9.72 10.80
N LYS A 116 4.42 8.70 9.99
CA LYS A 116 4.01 7.31 10.24
C LYS A 116 4.84 6.63 11.32
N ASN A 117 6.10 7.05 11.48
CA ASN A 117 7.01 6.55 12.50
C ASN A 117 7.78 7.75 13.10
N PRO A 118 7.10 8.63 13.87
CA PRO A 118 7.74 9.81 14.45
C PRO A 118 8.91 9.41 15.35
N ASP A 119 8.76 8.31 16.08
CA ASP A 119 9.79 7.65 16.87
C ASP A 119 11.05 7.30 16.04
N LYS A 120 10.92 6.75 14.83
CA LYS A 120 12.08 6.43 13.96
C LYS A 120 12.79 7.67 13.43
N PHE A 121 12.04 8.74 13.19
CA PHE A 121 12.60 9.96 12.64
C PHE A 121 13.27 10.82 13.71
N TYR A 122 12.60 11.06 14.84
CA TYR A 122 13.11 11.89 15.92
C TYR A 122 14.12 11.15 16.83
N ASN A 123 14.02 9.81 16.98
CA ASN A 123 14.95 9.01 17.78
C ASN A 123 15.94 8.18 16.93
N ARG A 124 16.46 8.74 15.83
CA ARG A 124 17.39 8.04 14.92
C ARG A 124 18.64 7.48 15.62
N ARG A 125 19.08 8.10 16.73
CA ARG A 125 20.19 7.60 17.59
C ARG A 125 19.82 6.35 18.40
N ASN A 126 18.59 6.23 18.90
CA ASN A 126 18.15 5.06 19.69
C ASN A 126 17.78 3.86 18.81
N TYR A 127 17.43 4.10 17.55
CA TYR A 127 17.09 3.03 16.61
C TYR A 127 18.30 2.23 16.11
N ALA A 128 19.51 2.81 16.14
CA ALA A 128 20.75 2.06 15.87
C ALA A 128 20.98 0.99 16.95
N LEU A 129 20.76 1.34 18.22
CA LEU A 129 20.90 0.43 19.38
C LEU A 129 19.79 -0.65 19.44
N LEU A 130 18.60 -0.37 18.89
CA LEU A 130 17.52 -1.36 18.83
C LEU A 130 17.74 -2.45 17.78
N LYS A 131 18.50 -2.19 16.71
CA LYS A 131 18.86 -3.22 15.71
C LYS A 131 19.84 -4.27 16.24
N GLU A 132 20.61 -3.93 17.26
CA GLU A 132 21.56 -4.84 17.90
C GLU A 132 20.90 -5.75 18.95
N ARG A 133 19.64 -5.47 19.31
CA ARG A 133 18.88 -6.39 20.16
C ARG A 133 18.52 -7.61 19.34
N LYS A 134 19.21 -8.72 19.62
CA LYS A 134 18.86 -10.06 19.12
C LYS A 134 17.34 -10.25 19.25
N PRO A 135 16.65 -10.77 18.22
CA PRO A 135 15.23 -11.07 18.36
C PRO A 135 15.06 -11.98 19.57
N LEU A 136 14.16 -11.61 20.48
CA LEU A 136 13.76 -12.48 21.58
C LEU A 136 13.36 -13.83 20.94
N LYS A 137 14.05 -14.90 21.34
CA LYS A 137 13.66 -16.26 20.96
C LYS A 137 12.18 -16.38 21.30
N LYS A 138 11.35 -16.66 20.29
CA LYS A 138 9.96 -17.02 20.53
C LYS A 138 9.99 -18.20 21.49
N HIS A 139 9.44 -18.03 22.69
CA HIS A 139 9.13 -19.15 23.55
C HIS A 139 8.03 -19.94 22.82
N THR A 140 8.39 -21.07 22.25
CA THR A 140 7.41 -22.10 21.87
C THR A 140 6.80 -22.59 23.19
N PRO A 141 5.47 -22.51 23.39
CA PRO A 141 4.83 -23.06 24.57
C PRO A 141 4.56 -24.55 24.30
N HIS A 142 5.60 -25.35 24.37
CA HIS A 142 5.53 -26.80 24.49
C HIS A 142 6.90 -27.22 25.02
N ASP A 143 6.91 -27.89 26.17
CA ASP A 143 8.02 -28.65 26.79
C ASP A 143 8.26 -28.37 28.28
N ASP A 144 7.30 -27.79 29.03
CA ASP A 144 7.39 -27.71 30.50
C ASP A 144 6.04 -28.05 31.17
N PHE A 145 5.52 -29.25 30.93
CA PHE A 145 4.46 -29.83 31.76
C PHE A 145 4.64 -31.34 31.94
N ASP A 146 5.87 -31.77 32.20
CA ASP A 146 6.14 -33.06 32.82
C ASP A 146 7.18 -32.85 33.90
N MET A 147 6.69 -32.76 35.15
CA MET A 147 7.31 -33.29 36.37
C MET A 147 6.72 -32.57 37.57
N LEU A 148 5.79 -33.23 38.27
CA LEU A 148 5.79 -33.44 39.73
C LEU A 148 4.44 -34.04 40.18
N MET A 149 4.38 -35.36 40.28
CA MET A 149 3.59 -36.06 41.30
C MET A 149 4.34 -37.34 41.71
N PRO A 150 4.83 -37.47 42.95
CA PRO A 150 5.31 -38.75 43.48
C PRO A 150 4.19 -39.44 44.25
N GLY A 151 3.88 -40.71 43.92
CA GLY A 151 2.85 -41.44 44.68
C GLY A 151 2.50 -42.85 44.21
N LYS A 152 3.42 -43.80 44.45
CA LYS A 152 3.19 -45.17 44.97
C LYS A 152 2.20 -46.16 44.28
N VAL A 153 2.82 -47.30 43.89
CA VAL A 153 2.46 -48.71 44.20
C VAL A 153 1.61 -49.54 43.20
N GLY A 154 2.16 -50.72 42.87
CA GLY A 154 1.45 -51.93 42.39
C GLY A 154 1.73 -52.26 40.91
N VAL A 155 2.78 -52.99 40.52
CA VAL A 155 3.05 -54.44 40.67
C VAL A 155 1.97 -55.35 40.06
N ARG A 156 2.42 -56.18 39.09
CA ARG A 156 1.80 -57.38 38.49
C ARG A 156 0.60 -57.10 37.57
N GLU A 157 0.29 -57.87 36.54
CA GLU A 157 0.82 -59.04 35.83
C GLU A 157 0.02 -59.06 34.50
N ARG A 158 0.66 -59.41 33.37
CA ARG A 158 0.28 -60.55 32.51
C ARG A 158 -1.20 -60.65 32.10
N GLU A 159 -1.36 -60.97 30.81
CA GLU A 159 -2.41 -61.85 30.27
C GLU A 159 -3.83 -61.21 30.26
N LEU A 160 -4.72 -61.37 29.30
CA LEU A 160 -4.92 -62.28 28.17
C LEU A 160 -6.05 -61.66 27.32
N LEU A 161 -6.04 -62.00 26.02
CA LEU A 161 -7.20 -62.36 25.19
C LEU A 161 -8.33 -61.36 24.85
N ALA A 162 -8.65 -61.44 23.54
CA ALA A 162 -9.96 -61.32 22.89
C ALA A 162 -10.51 -59.92 22.63
#